data_AF-M2YAA6-F1
#
_entry.id   AF-M2YAA6-F1
#
_cell.length_a   1.000
_cell.length_b   1.000
_cell.length_c   1.000
_cell.angle_alpha   90.00
_cell.angle_beta   90.00
_cell.angle_gamma   90.00
#
_symmetry.space_group_name_H-M   'P 1'
#
loop_
_entity.id
_entity.type
_entity.pdbx_description
1 polymer ?
#
loop_
_entity_poly.entity_id
_entity_poly.type
_entity_poly.pdbx_seq_one_letter_code
_entity_poly.pdbx_strand_id
1 'polypeptide(L)'
;MSDVATDRNGDGRIDIHLEETRRELDALSAAGSGFQAKWAPLRSSIEELTKQLGRGKMGEMFQDCKTNTPLLIKSADSVAVNYENVATNGRTGVKVYEDGQTEATQRFGT
;
A
#
# COMPACT_ATOMS: atom_id res chain seq x y z
N MET A 1 12.70 13.96 20.52
CA MET A 1 12.84 12.83 21.47
C MET A 1 13.56 11.74 20.69
N SER A 2 14.72 11.29 21.17
CA SER A 2 15.47 10.23 20.49
C SER A 2 14.73 8.91 20.67
N ASP A 3 14.26 8.32 19.58
CA ASP A 3 13.87 6.91 19.54
C ASP A 3 15.13 6.07 19.77
N VAL A 4 15.47 5.88 21.04
CA VAL A 4 16.46 4.89 21.44
C VAL A 4 15.77 3.55 21.36
N ALA A 5 16.10 2.83 20.29
CA ALA A 5 16.00 1.39 20.22
C ALA A 5 16.23 0.74 21.61
N THR A 6 15.16 0.22 22.23
CA THR A 6 15.17 -0.26 23.63
C THR A 6 15.09 -1.78 23.63
N ASP A 7 16.02 -2.42 24.35
CA ASP A 7 15.93 -3.82 24.76
C ASP A 7 15.05 -3.91 26.01
N ARG A 8 13.78 -4.30 25.86
CA ARG A 8 12.79 -4.43 26.94
C ARG A 8 12.78 -5.82 27.56
N ASN A 9 13.27 -6.85 26.86
CA ASN A 9 13.26 -8.24 27.36
C ASN A 9 14.59 -8.65 28.02
N GLY A 10 15.63 -7.82 27.88
CA GLY A 10 16.95 -8.01 28.50
C GLY A 10 17.83 -9.04 27.80
N ASP A 11 17.55 -9.36 26.53
CA ASP A 11 18.29 -10.35 25.74
C ASP A 11 19.53 -9.78 25.01
N GLY A 12 19.78 -8.47 25.18
CA GLY A 12 20.87 -7.74 24.56
C GLY A 12 20.57 -7.24 23.14
N ARG A 13 19.31 -7.31 22.67
CA ARG A 13 18.91 -6.90 21.32
C ARG A 13 17.93 -5.75 21.36
N ILE A 14 17.97 -4.94 20.31
CA ILE A 14 16.98 -3.90 20.10
C ILE A 14 15.60 -4.55 19.87
N ASP A 15 14.61 -4.25 20.70
CA ASP A 15 13.25 -4.68 20.43
C ASP A 15 12.65 -3.83 19.30
N ILE A 16 12.65 -4.38 18.09
CA ILE A 16 11.72 -3.94 17.06
C ILE A 16 10.36 -4.59 17.37
N HIS A 17 9.27 -3.82 17.34
CA HIS A 17 7.91 -4.33 17.47
C HIS A 17 7.51 -5.09 16.19
N LEU A 18 8.14 -6.25 15.95
CA LEU A 18 7.98 -7.02 14.71
C LEU A 18 6.52 -7.46 14.53
N GLU A 19 5.85 -7.88 15.60
CA GLU A 19 4.44 -8.26 15.58
C GLU A 19 3.52 -7.07 15.27
N GLU A 20 3.77 -5.91 15.88
CA GLU A 20 3.02 -4.69 15.57
C GLU A 20 3.28 -4.25 14.12
N THR A 21 4.53 -4.32 13.67
CA THR A 21 4.92 -4.00 12.30
C THR A 21 4.22 -4.91 11.30
N ARG A 22 4.20 -6.23 11.54
CA ARG A 22 3.49 -7.21 10.72
C ARG A 22 2.00 -6.89 10.65
N ARG A 23 1.38 -6.59 11.79
CA ARG A 23 -0.03 -6.19 11.86
C ARG A 23 -0.32 -4.93 11.06
N GLU A 24 0.51 -3.90 11.14
CA GLU A 24 0.33 -2.67 10.38
C GLU A 24 0.52 -2.90 8.87
N LEU A 25 1.45 -3.78 8.46
CA LEU A 25 1.63 -4.15 7.05
C LEU A 25 0.43 -4.94 6.50
N ASP A 26 -0.18 -5.81 7.31
CA ASP A 26 -1.41 -6.51 6.95
C ASP A 26 -2.61 -5.56 6.87
N ALA A 27 -2.70 -4.60 7.80
CA ALA A 27 -3.70 -3.54 7.74
C ALA A 27 -3.54 -2.68 6.47
N LEU A 28 -2.30 -2.42 6.04
CA LEU A 28 -2.01 -1.71 4.80
C LEU A 28 -2.46 -2.50 3.56
N SER A 29 -2.11 -3.79 3.45
CA SER A 29 -2.60 -4.65 2.36
C SER A 29 -4.14 -4.71 2.34
N ALA A 30 -4.77 -4.81 3.52
CA ALA A 30 -6.23 -4.83 3.64
C ALA A 30 -6.86 -3.50 3.20
N ALA A 31 -6.26 -2.35 3.53
CA ALA A 31 -6.71 -1.05 3.09
C ALA A 31 -6.64 -0.90 1.55
N GLY A 32 -5.56 -1.37 0.93
CA GLY A 32 -5.43 -1.41 -0.54
C GLY A 32 -6.51 -2.27 -1.21
N SER A 33 -6.78 -3.45 -0.65
CA SER A 33 -7.85 -4.34 -1.10
C SER A 33 -9.25 -3.71 -0.94
N GLY A 34 -9.50 -3.04 0.20
CA GLY A 34 -10.73 -2.34 0.47
C GLY A 34 -10.96 -1.13 -0.46
N PHE A 35 -9.89 -0.41 -0.81
CA PHE A 35 -9.93 0.62 -1.84
C PHE A 35 -10.34 0.02 -3.18
N GLN A 36 -9.67 -1.05 -3.63
CA GLN A 36 -9.95 -1.68 -4.92
C GLN A 36 -11.40 -2.16 -5.03
N ALA A 37 -11.93 -2.77 -3.96
CA ALA A 37 -13.30 -3.25 -3.92
C ALA A 37 -14.34 -2.12 -4.08
N LYS A 38 -14.06 -0.94 -3.50
CA LYS A 38 -14.92 0.25 -3.65
C LYS A 38 -14.72 0.96 -4.99
N TRP A 39 -13.48 0.95 -5.50
CA TRP A 39 -13.12 1.63 -6.74
C TRP A 39 -13.68 0.92 -7.98
N ALA A 40 -13.61 -0.41 -8.04
CA ALA A 40 -14.04 -1.20 -9.20
C ALA A 40 -15.46 -0.85 -9.72
N PRO A 41 -16.53 -0.81 -8.91
CA PRO A 41 -17.87 -0.46 -9.41
C PRO A 41 -17.97 1.01 -9.86
N LEU A 42 -17.27 1.94 -9.18
CA LEU A 42 -17.24 3.35 -9.56
C LEU A 42 -16.54 3.54 -10.90
N ARG A 43 -15.40 2.87 -11.10
CA ARG A 43 -14.68 2.85 -12.36
C ARG A 43 -15.58 2.40 -13.51
N SER A 44 -16.25 1.26 -13.37
CA SER A 44 -17.16 0.76 -14.41
C SER A 44 -18.28 1.76 -14.72
N SER A 45 -18.82 2.42 -13.70
CA SER A 45 -19.85 3.45 -13.88
C SER A 45 -19.32 4.67 -14.64
N ILE A 46 -18.12 5.13 -14.31
CA ILE A 46 -17.46 6.25 -15.01
C ILE A 46 -17.19 5.90 -16.48
N GLU A 47 -16.63 4.71 -16.74
CA GLU A 47 -16.36 4.23 -18.10
C GLU A 47 -17.64 4.15 -18.93
N GLU A 48 -18.75 3.69 -18.33
CA GLU A 48 -20.04 3.60 -19.01
C GLU A 48 -20.66 4.98 -19.29
N LEU A 49 -20.72 5.86 -18.29
CA LEU A 49 -21.24 7.22 -18.46
C LEU A 49 -20.44 8.01 -19.49
N THR A 50 -19.12 7.81 -19.55
CA THR A 50 -18.25 8.47 -20.53
C THR A 50 -18.59 8.08 -21.98
N LYS A 51 -19.05 6.84 -22.22
CA LYS A 51 -19.51 6.40 -23.56
C LYS A 51 -20.82 7.07 -23.98
N GLN A 52 -21.66 7.41 -23.01
CA GLN A 52 -22.97 8.01 -23.24
C GLN A 52 -22.90 9.53 -23.52
N LEU A 53 -21.74 10.15 -23.36
CA LEU A 53 -21.53 11.55 -23.73
C LEU A 53 -21.80 11.74 -25.23
N GLY A 54 -22.92 12.41 -25.51
CA GLY A 54 -23.40 12.67 -26.87
C GLY A 54 -22.46 13.53 -27.69
N ARG A 55 -22.64 13.52 -29.02
CA ARG A 55 -21.89 14.38 -29.95
C ARG A 55 -22.70 15.65 -30.20
N GLY A 56 -22.20 16.79 -29.72
CA GLY A 56 -22.84 18.10 -29.83
C GLY A 56 -22.25 19.09 -28.83
N LYS A 57 -22.76 20.32 -28.80
CA LYS A 57 -22.22 21.41 -27.95
C LYS A 57 -22.12 21.05 -26.46
N MET A 58 -23.04 20.23 -25.94
CA MET A 58 -22.97 19.70 -24.57
C MET A 58 -21.85 18.64 -24.39
N GLY A 59 -21.60 17.80 -25.39
CA GLY A 59 -20.48 16.86 -25.36
C GLY A 59 -19.13 17.55 -25.49
N GLU A 60 -19.04 18.64 -26.24
CA GLU A 60 -17.86 19.50 -26.33
C GLU A 60 -17.50 20.12 -24.97
N MET A 61 -18.50 20.57 -24.20
CA MET A 61 -18.29 21.08 -22.84
C MET A 61 -17.78 20.03 -21.86
N PHE A 62 -18.03 18.74 -22.13
CA PHE A 62 -17.54 17.62 -21.32
C PHE A 62 -16.22 17.03 -21.84
N GLN A 63 -15.63 17.62 -22.88
CA GLN A 63 -14.50 16.99 -23.56
C GLN A 63 -13.21 17.03 -22.74
N ASP A 64 -13.04 18.04 -21.89
CA ASP A 64 -11.96 18.09 -20.91
C ASP A 64 -12.10 16.96 -19.88
N CYS A 65 -13.32 16.72 -19.39
CA CYS A 65 -13.60 15.61 -18.49
C CYS A 65 -13.29 14.27 -19.17
N LYS A 66 -13.75 14.09 -20.42
CA LYS A 66 -13.45 12.88 -21.20
C LYS A 66 -11.96 12.67 -21.43
N THR A 67 -11.22 13.74 -21.69
CA THR A 67 -9.77 13.68 -21.97
C THR A 67 -8.96 13.35 -20.72
N ASN A 68 -9.34 13.90 -19.56
CA ASN A 68 -8.60 13.72 -18.31
C ASN A 68 -8.99 12.44 -17.54
N THR A 69 -10.22 11.96 -17.71
CA THR A 69 -10.75 10.79 -17.00
C THR A 69 -9.86 9.53 -17.12
N PRO A 70 -9.32 9.17 -18.30
CA PRO A 70 -8.43 8.00 -18.42
C PRO A 70 -7.17 8.07 -17.53
N LEU A 71 -6.56 9.26 -17.39
CA LEU A 71 -5.39 9.44 -16.53
C LEU A 71 -5.74 9.32 -15.05
N LEU A 72 -6.90 9.86 -14.65
CA LEU A 72 -7.41 9.73 -13.28
C LEU A 72 -7.77 8.29 -12.94
N ILE A 73 -8.39 7.54 -13.87
CA ILE A 73 -8.67 6.11 -13.70
C ILE A 73 -7.37 5.34 -13.50
N LYS A 74 -6.38 5.57 -14.37
CA LYS A 74 -5.06 4.92 -14.24
C LYS A 74 -4.38 5.24 -12.91
N SER A 75 -4.48 6.49 -12.46
CA SER A 75 -3.93 6.90 -11.16
C SER A 75 -4.63 6.16 -10.01
N ALA A 76 -5.96 6.07 -10.04
CA ALA A 76 -6.75 5.34 -9.05
C ALA A 76 -6.45 3.83 -9.06
N ASP A 77 -6.33 3.21 -10.24
CA ASP A 77 -5.95 1.80 -10.38
C ASP A 77 -4.59 1.48 -9.74
N SER A 78 -3.71 2.47 -9.66
CA SER A 78 -2.37 2.33 -9.08
C SER A 78 -2.37 2.33 -7.55
N VAL A 79 -3.43 2.83 -6.90
CA VAL A 79 -3.48 3.01 -5.43
C VAL A 79 -3.37 1.65 -4.72
N ALA A 80 -4.21 0.67 -5.08
CA ALA A 80 -4.17 -0.64 -4.42
C ALA A 80 -2.81 -1.33 -4.60
N VAL A 81 -2.21 -1.21 -5.79
CA VAL A 81 -0.87 -1.72 -6.10
C VAL A 81 0.20 -1.06 -5.23
N ASN A 82 0.13 0.25 -5.03
CA ASN A 82 1.08 0.97 -4.19
C ASN A 82 1.02 0.52 -2.72
N TYR A 83 -0.18 0.30 -2.18
CA TYR A 83 -0.35 -0.22 -0.81
C TYR A 83 0.27 -1.61 -0.68
N GLU A 84 0.02 -2.50 -1.65
CA GLU A 84 0.58 -3.86 -1.64
C GLU A 84 2.11 -3.87 -1.79
N ASN A 85 2.66 -3.01 -2.65
CA ASN A 85 4.11 -2.88 -2.82
C ASN A 85 4.78 -2.42 -1.52
N VAL A 86 4.21 -1.43 -0.83
CA VAL A 86 4.74 -0.98 0.46
C VAL A 86 4.65 -2.08 1.51
N ALA A 87 3.51 -2.79 1.58
CA ALA A 87 3.34 -3.92 2.50
C ALA A 87 4.38 -5.03 2.23
N THR A 88 4.58 -5.40 0.97
CA THR A 88 5.55 -6.42 0.56
C THR A 88 6.99 -6.01 0.86
N ASN A 89 7.36 -4.76 0.58
CA ASN A 89 8.69 -4.23 0.91
C ASN A 89 8.92 -4.23 2.43
N GLY A 90 7.91 -3.83 3.21
CA GLY A 90 7.97 -3.89 4.67
C GLY A 90 8.15 -5.31 5.19
N ARG A 91 7.39 -6.29 4.67
CA ARG A 91 7.53 -7.72 5.03
C ARG A 91 8.93 -8.26 4.70
N THR A 92 9.49 -7.83 3.57
CA THR A 92 10.86 -8.18 3.18
C THR A 92 11.88 -7.62 4.17
N GLY A 93 11.72 -6.36 4.59
CA GLY A 93 12.56 -5.73 5.60
C GLY A 93 12.49 -6.43 6.96
N VAL A 94 11.28 -6.77 7.42
CA VAL A 94 11.05 -7.55 8.65
C VAL A 94 11.81 -8.88 8.60
N LYS A 95 11.72 -9.61 7.49
CA LYS A 95 12.41 -10.88 7.31
C LYS A 95 13.94 -10.72 7.38
N VAL A 96 14.50 -9.74 6.67
CA VAL A 96 15.95 -9.46 6.69
C VAL A 96 16.44 -9.17 8.11
N TYR A 97 15.63 -8.44 8.89
CA TYR A 97 15.95 -8.15 10.28
C TYR A 97 15.96 -9.42 11.15
N GLU A 98 14.93 -10.26 11.03
CA GLU A 98 14.83 -11.54 11.75
C GLU A 98 15.98 -12.50 11.42
N ASP A 99 16.36 -12.58 10.15
CA ASP A 99 17.51 -13.36 9.69
C ASP A 99 18.81 -12.83 10.35
N GLY A 100 19.03 -11.51 10.35
CA GLY A 100 20.19 -10.89 11.01
C GLY A 100 20.21 -11.10 12.52
N GLN A 101 19.04 -11.05 13.17
CA GLN A 101 18.89 -11.33 14.60
C GLN A 101 19.26 -12.80 14.91
N THR A 102 18.82 -13.73 14.06
CA THR A 102 19.15 -15.16 14.17
C THR A 102 20.66 -15.40 14.04
N GLU A 103 21.30 -14.80 13.03
CA GLU A 103 22.75 -14.89 12.83
C GLU A 103 23.55 -14.32 14.02
N ALA A 104 23.14 -13.16 14.55
CA ALA A 104 23.77 -12.55 15.72
C ALA A 104 23.65 -13.46 16.95
N THR A 105 22.48 -14.05 17.18
CA THR A 105 22.24 -15.02 18.25
C THR A 105 23.23 -16.17 18.23
N GLN A 106 23.43 -16.76 17.04
CA GLN A 106 24.28 -17.93 16.87
C GLN A 106 25.76 -17.62 17.12
N ARG A 107 26.20 -16.39 16.84
CA ARG A 107 27.60 -15.96 17.03
C ARG A 107 27.97 -15.63 18.47
N PHE A 108 27.01 -15.32 19.33
CA PHE A 108 27.24 -15.04 20.77
C PHE A 108 26.88 -16.23 21.68
N GLY A 109 26.49 -17.37 21.11
CA GLY A 109 26.10 -18.59 21.82
C GLY A 109 27.21 -19.63 22.05
N THR A 110 28.49 -19.23 21.96
CA THR A 110 29.68 -20.05 22.33
C THR A 110 30.58 -19.26 23.26
#